data_AF-A0AAP2P133-F1
#
_entry.id   AF-A0AAP2P133-F1
#
_cell.length_a   1.000
_cell.length_b   1.000
_cell.length_c   1.000
_cell.angle_alpha   90.00
_cell.angle_beta   90.00
_cell.angle_gamma   90.00
#
_symmetry.space_group_name_H-M   'P 1'
#
loop_
_entity.id
_entity.type
_entity.pdbx_description
1 polymer ?
#
loop_
_entity_poly.entity_id
_entity_poly.type
_entity_poly.pdbx_seq_one_letter_code
_entity_poly.pdbx_strand_id
1 'polypeptide(L)' 'MMGEFIIYYNGKIIGGIHDDRLLVKPVQSAINYVPNVVYDLPYDRAKEMILDYSRILNEKIQL' A
#
# COMPACT_ATOMS: atom_id res chain seq x y z
N MET A 1 0.67 11.82 -13.63
CA MET A 1 0.94 13.21 -13.20
C MET A 1 2.03 13.17 -12.15
N MET A 2 2.97 14.13 -12.09
CA MET A 2 3.94 14.25 -10.98
C MET A 2 3.22 14.74 -9.73
N GLY A 3 2.79 13.83 -8.86
CA GLY A 3 2.13 14.15 -7.59
C GLY A 3 2.03 12.98 -6.60
N GLU A 4 2.57 11.82 -6.97
CA GLU A 4 2.59 10.63 -6.14
C GLU A 4 3.86 10.59 -5.30
N PHE A 5 3.81 9.87 -4.17
CA PHE A 5 4.95 9.75 -3.26
C PHE A 5 5.49 8.33 -3.27
N ILE A 6 6.81 8.19 -3.33
CA ILE A 6 7.49 6.90 -3.14
C ILE A 6 7.99 6.82 -1.70
N ILE A 7 7.70 5.71 -1.03
CA ILE A 7 8.12 5.47 0.35
C ILE A 7 9.41 4.64 0.35
N TYR A 8 10.45 5.20 0.95
CA TYR A 8 11.73 4.54 1.15
C TYR A 8 11.95 4.18 2.62
N TYR A 9 12.51 3.00 2.85
CA TYR A 9 13.06 2.59 4.14
C TYR A 9 14.46 2.03 3.92
N ASN A 10 15.45 2.61 4.60
CA ASN A 10 16.87 2.23 4.49
C ASN A 10 17.36 2.14 3.03
N GLY A 11 17.05 3.18 2.24
CA GLY A 11 17.43 3.26 0.82
C GLY A 11 16.65 2.35 -0.14
N LYS A 12 15.66 1.58 0.35
CA LYS A 12 14.85 0.67 -0.48
C LYS A 12 13.41 1.17 -0.62
N ILE A 13 12.88 1.12 -1.84
CA ILE A 13 11.45 1.36 -2.09
C ILE A 13 10.64 0.26 -1.43
N ILE A 14 9.74 0.62 -0.54
CA ILE A 14 8.83 -0.31 0.14
C ILE A 14 7.36 -0.14 -0.30
N GLY A 15 7.02 1.01 -0.85
CA GLY A 15 5.66 1.33 -1.27
C GLY A 15 5.56 2.73 -1.86
N GLY A 16 4.33 3.23 -1.95
CA GLY A 16 4.04 4.59 -2.41
C GLY A 16 2.61 5.01 -2.04
N ILE A 17 2.35 6.30 -2.22
CA ILE A 17 1.01 6.89 -2.12
C ILE A 17 0.59 7.30 -3.54
N HIS A 18 -0.47 6.65 -4.04
CA HIS A 18 -0.99 6.77 -5.40
C HIS A 18 -2.49 7.06 -5.34
N ASP A 19 -2.95 8.20 -5.86
CA ASP A 19 -4.36 8.61 -5.79
C ASP A 19 -4.95 8.49 -4.37
N ASP A 20 -4.26 9.03 -3.35
CA ASP A 20 -4.61 8.93 -1.92
C ASP A 20 -4.63 7.50 -1.33
N ARG A 21 -4.15 6.50 -2.07
CA ARG A 21 -4.05 5.10 -1.63
C ARG A 21 -2.63 4.79 -1.18
N LEU A 22 -2.49 4.13 -0.03
CA LEU A 22 -1.23 3.52 0.38
C LEU A 22 -1.07 2.16 -0.32
N LEU A 23 -0.06 2.05 -1.18
CA LEU A 23 0.29 0.82 -1.87
C LEU A 23 1.65 0.31 -1.38
N VAL A 24 1.70 -0.95 -0.94
CA VAL A 24 2.90 -1.59 -0.40
C VAL A 24 3.36 -2.72 -1.30
N LYS A 25 4.67 -2.94 -1.41
CA LYS A 25 5.19 -4.07 -2.19
C LYS A 25 4.63 -5.40 -1.70
N PRO A 26 4.28 -6.34 -2.60
CA PRO A 26 3.71 -7.63 -2.24
C PRO A 26 4.80 -8.61 -1.78
N VAL A 27 5.40 -8.33 -0.62
CA VAL A 27 6.35 -9.22 0.03
C VAL A 27 5.64 -10.08 1.08
N GLN A 28 6.12 -11.31 1.29
CA GLN A 28 5.45 -12.26 2.21
C GLN A 28 5.23 -11.69 3.62
N SER A 29 6.17 -10.88 4.11
CA SER A 29 6.00 -10.19 5.39
C SER A 29 4.78 -9.28 5.39
N ALA A 30 4.58 -8.45 4.36
CA ALA A 30 3.42 -7.57 4.25
C ALA A 30 2.11 -8.36 4.14
N ILE A 31 2.10 -9.43 3.35
CA ILE A 31 0.96 -10.36 3.21
C ILE A 31 0.55 -10.92 4.58
N ASN A 32 1.51 -11.30 5.41
CA ASN A 32 1.23 -11.86 6.74
C ASN A 32 0.63 -10.84 7.73
N TYR A 33 0.81 -9.53 7.50
CA TYR A 33 0.27 -8.47 8.36
C TYR A 33 -1.10 -7.96 7.92
N VAL A 34 -1.52 -8.24 6.68
CA VAL A 34 -2.79 -7.76 6.13
C VAL A 34 -3.79 -8.93 6.09
N PRO A 35 -4.82 -8.96 6.96
CA PRO A 35 -5.71 -10.11 7.11
C PRO A 35 -6.54 -10.40 5.85
N ASN A 36 -6.84 -9.37 5.04
CA ASN A 36 -7.55 -9.49 3.77
C ASN A 36 -6.76 -8.73 2.70
N VAL A 37 -5.80 -9.42 2.06
CA VAL A 37 -4.95 -8.80 1.05
C VAL A 37 -5.78 -8.40 -0.16
N VAL A 38 -5.78 -7.10 -0.46
CA VAL A 38 -6.31 -6.54 -1.70
C VAL A 38 -5.13 -6.11 -2.54
N TYR A 39 -5.16 -6.42 -3.84
CA TYR A 39 -4.15 -5.98 -4.79
C TYR A 39 -4.73 -4.88 -5.68
N ASP A 40 -3.89 -3.90 -6.02
CA ASP A 40 -4.25 -2.82 -6.92
C ASP A 40 -3.03 -2.33 -7.70
N LEU A 41 -3.27 -1.64 -8.81
CA LEU A 41 -2.24 -1.04 -9.63
C LEU A 41 -1.99 0.41 -9.16
N PRO A 42 -0.72 0.81 -8.96
CA PRO A 42 -0.39 2.21 -8.69
C PRO A 42 -0.72 3.10 -9.88
N TYR A 43 -0.49 2.62 -11.10
CA TYR A 43 -0.86 3.28 -12.34
C TYR A 43 -0.92 2.24 -13.48
N ASP A 44 -1.45 2.66 -14.63
CA ASP A 44 -1.57 1.80 -15.80
C ASP A 44 -0.24 1.10 -16.17
N ARG A 45 -0.31 -0.22 -16.35
CA ARG A 45 0.82 -1.08 -16.74
C ARG A 45 1.90 -1.27 -15.66
N ALA A 46 1.67 -0.79 -14.44
CA ALA A 46 2.54 -1.13 -13.31
C ALA A 46 2.34 -2.59 -12.86
N LYS A 47 3.16 -3.02 -11.89
CA LYS A 47 2.92 -4.28 -11.19
C LYS A 47 1.94 -4.06 -10.04
N GLU A 48 1.13 -5.07 -9.77
CA GLU A 48 0.23 -5.07 -8.63
C GLU A 48 0.99 -4.89 -7.31
N MET A 49 0.38 -4.11 -6.42
CA MET A 49 0.85 -3.82 -5.07
C MET A 49 -0.28 -4.08 -4.09
N ILE A 50 0.06 -4.30 -2.81
CA ILE A 50 -0.94 -4.50 -1.76
C ILE A 50 -1.56 -3.15 -1.43
N LEU A 51 -2.88 -3.06 -1.53
CA LEU A 51 -3.66 -1.92 -1.12
C LEU A 51 -3.97 -2.03 0.37
N ASP A 52 -3.43 -1.07 1.14
CA ASP A 52 -3.58 -1.06 2.59
C ASP A 52 -4.69 -0.10 3.04
N TYR A 53 -5.80 -0.69 3.50
CA TYR A 53 -6.92 0.03 4.12
C TYR A 53 -6.87 0.03 5.66
N SER A 54 -5.84 -0.58 6.26
CA SER A 54 -5.83 -0.93 7.69
C SER A 54 -5.93 0.29 8.61
N ARG A 55 -5.64 1.51 8.14
CA ARG A 55 -5.84 2.74 8.93
C ARG A 55 -7.27 3.29 8.88
N ILE A 56 -8.02 3.05 7.81
CA ILE A 56 -9.42 3.52 7.67
C ILE A 56 -10.38 2.64 8.50
N LEU A 57 -10.01 1.37 8.72
CA LEU A 57 -10.84 0.43 9.48
C LEU A 57 -10.47 0.35 10.97
N ASN A 58 -9.22 0.59 11.35
CA ASN A 58 -8.82 0.57 12.76
C ASN A 58 -9.39 1.75 13.58
N GLU A 59 -9.68 2.90 12.95
CA GLU A 59 -10.40 3.99 13.64
C GLU A 59 -11.92 3.72 13.77
N LYS A 60 -12.48 2.80 12.97
CA LYS A 60 -13.90 2.44 13.04
C LYS A 60 -14.21 1.20 13.90
N ILE A 61 -13.19 0.43 14.29
CA ILE A 61 -13.34 -0.77 15.15
C ILE A 61 -13.00 -0.46 16.62
N GLN A 62 -12.73 0.81 16.97
CA GLN A 62 -12.59 1.29 18.36
C GLN A 62 -13.73 2.22 18.81
N LEU A 63 -14.91 2.14 18.19
CA LEU A 63 -16.16 2.76 18.68
C LEU A 63 -17.24 1.70 18.91
#